data_AF-A0A920KPR7-F1
#
_entry.id   AF-A0A920KPR7-F1
#
_cell.length_a   1.000
_cell.length_b   1.000
_cell.length_c   1.000
_cell.angle_alpha   90.00
_cell.angle_beta   90.00
_cell.angle_gamma   90.00
#
_symmetry.space_group_name_H-M   'P 1'
#
loop_
_entity.id
_entity.type
_entity.pdbx_description
1 polymer ?
#
loop_
_entity_poly.entity_id
_entity_poly.type
_entity_poly.pdbx_seq_one_letter_code
_entity_poly.pdbx_strand_id
1 'polypeptide(L)'
;MCCKTLIGKGSPNKQGTESCHGAALGADEVALTREALQWPHAPFEVPEDIREGWDCRAAGAEQEAVWQTRFDAYRSSHPDLADELLRRLRGQLPANFDEQADAYISDCVAAAADVASRKASQQTLNALGPWLPELLGGSADLAGSNLTLWSGAKGITAGDAAGNYVYYGVREFAMAAVMNGVALHGGFIPYGATFLIFMEYARNAVRMSALMGQRVLYVFTHDSIGLGEDGPTHQPVEQLTALRATPNLHTWRPCDAVESAIAWKQAVKRESGPAALVFSRQTLPSQVANAEHVAGAHRGGYVLVSEQGSLDAILIATGSEVVARGRGGCAAIGRRPRHPSGLDALCRGL
;
A
#
# COMPACT_ATOMS: atom_id res chain seq x y z
N MET A 1 28.10 9.37 -8.61
CA MET A 1 29.30 8.89 -9.33
C MET A 1 28.93 8.74 -10.80
N CYS A 2 29.68 9.33 -11.73
CA CYS A 2 29.45 9.17 -13.17
C CYS A 2 30.57 8.28 -13.74
N CYS A 3 30.26 7.04 -14.10
CA CYS A 3 31.22 6.07 -14.62
C CYS A 3 31.13 6.01 -16.15
N LYS A 4 32.18 6.46 -16.85
CA LYS A 4 32.27 6.28 -18.30
C LYS A 4 32.60 4.81 -18.61
N THR A 5 31.67 4.09 -19.23
CA THR A 5 31.82 2.67 -19.60
C THR A 5 31.67 2.48 -21.12
N LEU A 6 31.99 1.27 -21.59
CA LEU A 6 31.71 0.83 -22.95
C LEU A 6 30.75 -0.37 -22.86
N ILE A 7 29.54 -0.25 -23.40
CA ILE A 7 28.56 -1.35 -23.39
C ILE A 7 29.14 -2.54 -24.17
N GLY A 8 28.98 -3.77 -23.65
CA GLY A 8 29.51 -4.98 -24.28
C GLY A 8 31.04 -5.03 -24.40
N LYS A 9 31.79 -4.24 -23.59
CA LYS A 9 33.26 -4.19 -23.63
C LYS A 9 33.88 -5.59 -23.72
N GLY A 10 34.77 -5.78 -24.70
CA GLY A 10 35.42 -7.04 -25.01
C GLY A 10 34.89 -7.71 -26.27
N SER A 11 33.63 -7.47 -26.66
CA SER A 11 33.07 -7.96 -27.93
C SER A 11 33.63 -7.15 -29.10
N PRO A 12 34.45 -7.74 -29.99
CA PRO A 12 35.12 -6.98 -31.03
C PRO A 12 34.17 -6.30 -32.01
N ASN A 13 33.05 -6.95 -32.34
CA ASN A 13 32.12 -6.46 -33.37
C ASN A 13 30.91 -5.72 -32.78
N LYS A 14 30.60 -5.89 -31.49
CA LYS A 14 29.38 -5.33 -30.89
C LYS A 14 29.61 -4.36 -29.73
N GLN A 15 30.81 -4.27 -29.16
CA GLN A 15 31.07 -3.32 -28.08
C GLN A 15 30.81 -1.88 -28.55
N GLY A 16 30.19 -1.06 -27.69
CA GLY A 16 29.83 0.32 -28.02
C GLY A 16 28.60 0.48 -28.92
N THR A 17 27.91 -0.62 -29.27
CA THR A 17 26.71 -0.60 -30.12
C THR A 17 25.48 -1.10 -29.36
N GLU A 18 24.28 -0.70 -29.79
CA GLU A 18 23.00 -1.14 -29.24
C GLU A 18 22.75 -2.64 -29.42
N SER A 19 23.42 -3.27 -30.39
CA SER A 19 23.23 -4.70 -30.71
C SER A 19 23.63 -5.65 -29.57
N CYS A 20 24.42 -5.18 -28.60
CA CYS A 20 24.78 -5.94 -27.39
C CYS A 20 23.86 -5.68 -26.19
N HIS A 21 22.82 -4.85 -26.33
CA HIS A 21 21.97 -4.43 -25.20
C HIS A 21 21.01 -5.53 -24.71
N GLY A 22 20.24 -6.14 -25.62
CA GLY A 22 19.09 -6.98 -25.27
C GLY A 22 19.03 -8.33 -25.98
N ALA A 23 20.09 -8.72 -26.70
CA ALA A 23 20.15 -9.97 -27.43
C ALA A 23 21.45 -10.72 -27.09
N ALA A 24 21.39 -12.06 -27.18
CA ALA A 24 22.58 -12.88 -27.07
C ALA A 24 23.61 -12.49 -28.15
N LEU A 25 24.90 -12.48 -27.78
CA LEU A 25 25.97 -12.10 -28.72
C LEU A 25 26.08 -13.09 -29.91
N GLY A 26 25.76 -14.37 -29.68
CA GLY A 26 25.97 -15.46 -30.64
C GLY A 26 27.28 -16.20 -30.39
N ALA A 27 27.36 -17.47 -30.78
CA ALA A 27 28.50 -18.35 -30.43
C ALA A 27 29.85 -17.81 -30.96
N ASP A 28 29.88 -17.36 -32.22
CA ASP A 28 31.11 -16.84 -32.85
C ASP A 28 31.60 -15.57 -32.15
N GLU A 29 30.68 -14.64 -31.88
CA GLU A 29 31.01 -13.39 -31.19
C GLU A 29 31.46 -13.64 -29.75
N VAL A 30 30.86 -14.62 -29.07
CA VAL A 30 31.27 -15.06 -27.73
C VAL A 30 32.69 -15.66 -27.75
N ALA A 31 33.06 -16.43 -28.77
CA ALA A 31 34.41 -16.96 -28.93
C ALA A 31 35.43 -15.82 -29.13
N LEU A 32 35.13 -14.87 -30.03
CA LEU A 32 35.95 -13.68 -30.27
C LEU A 32 36.07 -12.81 -29.00
N THR A 33 35.00 -12.68 -28.22
CA THR A 33 35.00 -11.94 -26.96
C THR A 33 35.90 -12.60 -25.92
N ARG A 34 35.87 -13.94 -25.81
CA ARG A 34 36.77 -14.68 -24.92
C ARG A 34 38.23 -14.48 -25.32
N GLU A 35 38.55 -14.56 -26.61
CA GLU A 35 39.90 -14.32 -27.12
C GLU A 35 40.37 -12.89 -26.80
N ALA A 36 39.55 -11.88 -27.08
CA ALA A 36 39.86 -10.47 -26.82
C ALA A 36 40.05 -10.16 -25.32
N LEU A 37 39.31 -10.86 -24.45
CA LEU A 37 39.45 -10.74 -22.99
C LEU A 37 40.52 -11.68 -22.40
N GLN A 38 41.16 -12.51 -23.23
CA GLN A 38 42.10 -13.53 -22.81
C GLN A 38 41.51 -14.47 -21.74
N TRP A 39 40.24 -14.85 -21.92
CA TRP A 39 39.50 -15.74 -21.04
C TRP A 39 39.43 -17.16 -21.61
N PRO A 40 40.31 -18.08 -21.19
CA PRO A 40 40.41 -19.41 -21.80
C PRO A 40 39.37 -20.41 -21.28
N HIS A 41 38.65 -20.07 -20.20
CA HIS A 41 37.76 -21.01 -19.52
C HIS A 41 36.43 -21.22 -20.25
N ALA A 42 35.91 -22.44 -20.14
CA ALA A 42 34.66 -22.86 -20.76
C ALA A 42 33.45 -22.09 -20.19
N PRO A 43 32.26 -22.14 -20.85
CA PRO A 43 31.04 -21.60 -20.27
C PRO A 43 30.77 -22.17 -18.88
N PHE A 44 30.51 -21.28 -17.91
CA PHE A 44 30.22 -21.60 -16.50
C PHE A 44 31.38 -22.25 -15.73
N GLU A 45 32.60 -22.24 -16.27
CA GLU A 45 33.82 -22.60 -15.54
C GLU A 45 34.41 -21.34 -14.90
N VAL A 46 34.54 -21.34 -13.58
CA VAL A 46 35.18 -20.27 -12.80
C VAL A 46 36.41 -20.86 -12.11
N PRO A 47 37.62 -20.38 -12.44
CA PRO A 47 38.86 -20.80 -11.79
C PRO A 47 38.86 -20.61 -10.28
N GLU A 48 39.63 -21.45 -9.58
CA GLU A 48 39.66 -21.45 -8.11
C GLU A 48 40.20 -20.13 -7.54
N ASP A 49 41.26 -19.57 -8.11
CA ASP A 49 41.85 -18.29 -7.67
C ASP A 49 40.85 -17.13 -7.81
N ILE A 50 40.04 -17.11 -8.88
CA ILE A 50 38.96 -16.14 -9.04
C ILE A 50 37.86 -16.39 -8.01
N ARG A 51 37.47 -17.64 -7.78
CA ARG A 51 36.45 -17.99 -6.78
C ARG A 51 36.88 -17.54 -5.38
N GLU A 52 38.11 -17.84 -4.99
CA GLU A 52 38.70 -17.44 -3.72
C GLU A 52 38.78 -15.91 -3.60
N GLY A 53 39.17 -15.21 -4.67
CA GLY A 53 39.22 -13.74 -4.70
C GLY A 53 37.86 -13.05 -4.57
N TRP A 54 36.76 -13.74 -4.89
CA TRP A 54 35.38 -13.25 -4.75
C TRP A 54 34.68 -13.77 -3.47
N ASP A 55 35.29 -14.71 -2.72
CA ASP A 55 34.66 -15.29 -1.53
C ASP A 55 34.68 -14.32 -0.34
N CYS A 56 33.56 -13.62 -0.17
CA CYS A 56 33.35 -12.70 0.96
C CYS A 56 32.69 -13.37 2.17
N ARG A 57 32.52 -14.70 2.23
CA ARG A 57 31.79 -15.35 3.34
C ARG A 57 32.45 -15.13 4.69
N ALA A 58 33.78 -15.27 4.77
CA ALA A 58 34.52 -15.05 6.01
C ALA A 58 34.43 -13.58 6.46
N ALA A 59 34.70 -12.65 5.54
CA ALA A 59 34.62 -11.21 5.82
C ALA A 59 33.19 -10.75 6.19
N GLY A 60 32.16 -11.33 5.55
CA GLY A 60 30.76 -11.08 5.87
C GLY A 60 30.38 -11.60 7.24
N ALA A 61 30.78 -12.84 7.57
CA ALA A 61 30.54 -13.44 8.88
C ALA A 61 31.22 -12.66 10.01
N GLU A 62 32.45 -12.16 9.77
CA GLU A 62 33.14 -11.30 10.73
C GLU A 62 32.40 -9.98 10.95
N GLN A 63 31.99 -9.30 9.88
CA GLN A 63 31.24 -8.03 9.97
C GLN A 63 29.88 -8.22 10.68
N GLU A 64 29.17 -9.31 10.37
CA GLU A 64 27.92 -9.65 11.04
C GLU A 64 28.14 -9.98 12.51
N ALA A 65 29.20 -10.72 12.88
CA ALA A 65 29.53 -11.00 14.27
C ALA A 65 29.88 -9.73 15.07
N VAL A 66 30.57 -8.77 14.45
CA VAL A 66 30.84 -7.45 15.05
C VAL A 66 29.54 -6.69 15.26
N TRP A 67 28.62 -6.70 14.28
CA TRP A 67 27.31 -6.08 14.43
C TRP A 67 26.49 -6.76 15.53
N GLN A 68 26.47 -8.09 15.58
CA GLN A 68 25.74 -8.87 16.59
C GLN A 68 26.22 -8.55 18.00
N THR A 69 27.54 -8.46 18.20
CA THR A 69 28.12 -8.05 19.49
C THR A 69 27.64 -6.66 19.93
N ARG A 70 27.55 -5.71 18.99
CA ARG A 70 27.00 -4.36 19.28
C ARG A 70 25.51 -4.41 19.58
N PHE A 71 24.76 -5.23 18.85
CA PHE A 71 23.33 -5.39 19.06
C PHE A 71 23.03 -6.07 20.41
N ASP A 72 23.81 -7.06 20.84
CA ASP A 72 23.66 -7.72 22.15
C ASP A 72 23.93 -6.75 23.30
N ALA A 73 24.93 -5.86 23.16
CA ALA A 73 25.18 -4.78 24.10
C ALA A 73 24.04 -3.75 24.13
N TYR A 74 23.49 -3.40 22.95
CA TYR A 74 22.31 -2.54 22.84
C TYR A 74 21.09 -3.17 23.52
N ARG A 75 20.82 -4.46 23.29
CA ARG A 75 19.71 -5.19 23.91
C ARG A 75 19.85 -5.30 25.42
N SER A 76 21.06 -5.50 25.92
CA SER A 76 21.33 -5.54 27.37
C SER A 76 21.08 -4.19 28.05
N SER A 77 21.30 -3.07 27.34
CA SER A 77 21.10 -1.71 27.86
C SER A 77 19.70 -1.15 27.60
N HIS A 78 19.01 -1.62 26.55
CA HIS A 78 17.71 -1.13 26.10
C HIS A 78 16.80 -2.30 25.66
N PRO A 79 16.42 -3.21 26.58
CA PRO A 79 15.71 -4.44 26.23
C PRO A 79 14.41 -4.19 25.46
N ASP A 80 13.57 -3.26 25.93
CA ASP A 80 12.29 -2.95 25.29
C ASP A 80 12.45 -2.38 23.88
N LEU A 81 13.44 -1.49 23.66
CA LEU A 81 13.70 -0.91 22.34
C LEU A 81 14.30 -1.92 21.37
N ALA A 82 15.13 -2.85 21.87
CA ALA A 82 15.69 -3.92 21.06
C ALA A 82 14.62 -4.93 20.64
N ASP A 83 13.73 -5.31 21.54
CA ASP A 83 12.60 -6.19 21.22
C ASP A 83 11.64 -5.50 20.23
N GLU A 84 11.40 -4.20 20.38
CA GLU A 84 10.62 -3.40 19.44
C GLU A 84 11.28 -3.30 18.06
N LEU A 85 12.60 -3.07 17.99
CA LEU A 85 13.34 -3.09 16.73
C LEU A 85 13.24 -4.46 16.04
N LEU A 86 13.43 -5.56 16.77
CA LEU A 86 13.33 -6.91 16.21
C LEU A 86 11.92 -7.23 15.73
N ARG A 87 10.88 -6.83 16.48
CA ARG A 87 9.47 -6.99 16.08
C ARG A 87 9.22 -6.30 14.74
N ARG A 88 9.65 -5.04 14.62
CA ARG A 88 9.50 -4.24 13.40
C ARG A 88 10.29 -4.78 12.21
N LEU A 89 11.53 -5.23 12.43
CA LEU A 89 12.37 -5.84 11.38
C LEU A 89 11.78 -7.16 10.87
N ARG A 90 11.08 -7.91 11.72
CA ARG A 90 10.31 -9.10 11.33
C ARG A 90 8.97 -8.78 10.67
N GLY A 91 8.58 -7.50 10.62
CA GLY A 91 7.29 -7.06 10.06
C GLY A 91 6.07 -7.40 10.90
N GLN A 92 6.26 -7.93 12.12
CA GLN A 92 5.18 -8.35 13.01
C GLN A 92 4.49 -7.13 13.63
N LEU A 93 3.16 -7.17 13.79
CA LEU A 93 2.41 -6.13 14.51
C LEU A 93 2.46 -6.35 16.03
N PRO A 94 2.11 -5.34 16.86
CA PRO A 94 1.94 -5.54 18.30
C PRO A 94 0.90 -6.64 18.58
N ALA A 95 1.12 -7.45 19.62
CA ALA A 95 0.28 -8.62 19.91
C ALA A 95 -1.19 -8.25 20.18
N ASN A 96 -1.45 -7.08 20.74
CA ASN A 96 -2.77 -6.54 21.04
C ASN A 96 -3.38 -5.69 19.90
N PHE A 97 -2.72 -5.61 18.74
CA PHE A 97 -3.19 -4.77 17.62
C PHE A 97 -4.61 -5.12 17.18
N ASP A 98 -4.93 -6.41 17.06
CA ASP A 98 -6.24 -6.85 16.59
C ASP A 98 -7.37 -6.42 17.55
N GLU A 99 -7.14 -6.59 18.85
CA GLU A 99 -8.07 -6.20 19.92
C GLU A 99 -8.29 -4.69 19.92
N GLN A 100 -7.22 -3.90 19.87
CA GLN A 100 -7.31 -2.43 19.86
C GLN A 100 -8.03 -1.92 18.61
N ALA A 101 -7.75 -2.51 17.45
CA ALA A 101 -8.41 -2.14 16.21
C ALA A 101 -9.90 -2.53 16.21
N ASP A 102 -10.28 -3.68 16.78
CA ASP A 102 -11.69 -4.10 16.92
C ASP A 102 -12.47 -3.23 17.92
N ALA A 103 -11.82 -2.81 19.01
CA ALA A 103 -12.38 -1.85 19.94
C ALA A 103 -12.67 -0.50 19.24
N TYR A 104 -11.72 0.01 18.46
CA TYR A 104 -11.92 1.24 17.69
C TYR A 104 -13.02 1.12 16.62
N ILE A 105 -13.10 -0.02 15.92
CA ILE A 105 -14.20 -0.30 14.98
C ILE A 105 -15.55 -0.27 15.72
N SER A 106 -15.63 -0.83 16.91
CA SER A 106 -16.83 -0.80 17.75
C SER A 106 -17.20 0.62 18.17
N ASP A 107 -16.22 1.46 18.51
CA ASP A 107 -16.43 2.88 18.80
C ASP A 107 -16.97 3.63 17.56
N CYS A 108 -16.48 3.32 16.37
CA CYS A 108 -17.02 3.88 15.12
C CYS A 108 -18.49 3.51 14.90
N VAL A 109 -18.86 2.25 15.17
CA VAL A 109 -20.27 1.79 15.09
C VAL A 109 -21.14 2.55 16.08
N ALA A 110 -20.68 2.68 17.33
CA ALA A 110 -21.41 3.40 18.38
C ALA A 110 -21.57 4.90 18.07
N ALA A 111 -20.54 5.51 17.49
CA ALA A 111 -20.57 6.92 17.11
C ALA A 111 -21.52 7.21 15.95
N ALA A 112 -21.70 6.25 15.03
CA ALA A 112 -22.58 6.35 13.85
C ALA A 112 -22.41 7.70 13.10
N ALA A 113 -21.17 8.15 12.94
CA ALA A 113 -20.87 9.50 12.49
C ALA A 113 -21.03 9.67 10.98
N ASP A 114 -21.72 10.73 10.58
CA ASP A 114 -21.77 11.20 9.20
C ASP A 114 -20.53 12.03 8.90
N VAL A 115 -19.59 11.44 8.15
CA VAL A 115 -18.29 12.06 7.88
C VAL A 115 -17.77 11.66 6.50
N ALA A 116 -16.95 12.50 5.88
CA ALA A 116 -16.25 12.11 4.66
C ALA A 116 -15.27 10.97 4.98
N SER A 117 -15.16 9.96 4.11
CA SER A 117 -14.30 8.81 4.42
C SER A 117 -12.80 9.18 4.44
N ARG A 118 -12.37 10.27 3.80
CA ARG A 118 -11.01 10.81 3.99
C ARG A 118 -10.76 11.31 5.42
N LYS A 119 -11.80 11.83 6.07
CA LYS A 119 -11.73 12.29 7.47
C LYS A 119 -11.86 11.11 8.42
N ALA A 120 -12.66 10.10 8.10
CA ALA A 120 -12.65 8.82 8.82
C ALA A 120 -11.26 8.13 8.75
N SER A 121 -10.61 8.19 7.60
CA SER A 121 -9.23 7.74 7.40
C SER A 121 -8.25 8.46 8.35
N GLN A 122 -8.34 9.79 8.46
CA GLN A 122 -7.55 10.55 9.43
C GLN A 122 -7.85 10.17 10.88
N GLN A 123 -9.13 9.97 11.23
CA GLN A 123 -9.52 9.56 12.58
C GLN A 123 -8.95 8.17 12.90
N THR A 124 -8.96 7.27 11.93
CA THR A 124 -8.35 5.94 12.05
C THR A 124 -6.84 6.05 12.23
N LEU A 125 -6.16 6.90 11.47
CA LEU A 125 -4.72 7.16 11.67
C LEU A 125 -4.42 7.70 13.08
N ASN A 126 -5.31 8.51 13.67
CA ASN A 126 -5.16 8.98 15.05
C ASN A 126 -5.32 7.85 16.08
N ALA A 127 -6.13 6.83 15.79
CA ALA A 127 -6.25 5.66 16.64
C ALA A 127 -5.04 4.72 16.48
N LEU A 128 -4.64 4.41 15.24
CA LEU A 128 -3.57 3.45 14.95
C LEU A 128 -2.16 4.00 15.22
N GLY A 129 -1.92 5.29 14.97
CA GLY A 129 -0.60 5.93 15.08
C GLY A 129 0.11 5.68 16.41
N PRO A 130 -0.55 5.88 17.57
CA PRO A 130 0.02 5.60 18.88
C PRO A 130 0.42 4.13 19.11
N TRP A 131 -0.17 3.17 18.40
CA TRP A 131 0.08 1.74 18.58
C TRP A 131 1.16 1.21 17.63
N LEU A 132 1.39 1.92 16.52
CA LEU A 132 2.26 1.47 15.43
C LEU A 132 3.41 2.47 15.21
N PRO A 133 4.47 2.44 16.05
CA PRO A 133 5.64 3.28 15.85
C PRO A 133 6.38 3.01 14.52
N GLU A 134 6.10 1.89 13.85
CA GLU A 134 6.59 1.57 12.52
C GLU A 134 5.84 2.26 11.37
N LEU A 135 4.71 2.95 11.62
CA LEU A 135 4.04 3.72 10.57
C LEU A 135 4.95 4.85 10.09
N LEU A 136 5.27 4.85 8.80
CA LEU A 136 5.97 5.95 8.14
C LEU A 136 5.04 6.59 7.11
N GLY A 137 4.46 7.73 7.47
CA GLY A 137 3.48 8.43 6.67
C GLY A 137 4.04 9.39 5.65
N GLY A 138 3.20 9.87 4.76
CA GLY A 138 3.50 11.01 3.92
C GLY A 138 2.38 11.35 2.94
N SER A 139 2.58 12.45 2.21
CA SER A 139 1.69 12.85 1.12
C SER A 139 2.48 13.61 0.07
N ALA A 140 2.06 13.48 -1.19
CA ALA A 140 2.58 14.24 -2.31
C ALA A 140 2.01 15.68 -2.31
N ASP A 141 2.46 16.50 -1.35
CA ASP A 141 2.05 17.91 -1.15
C ASP A 141 0.56 18.15 -0.83
N LEU A 142 -0.20 17.09 -0.57
CA LEU A 142 -1.65 17.13 -0.36
C LEU A 142 -2.04 16.75 1.07
N ALA A 143 -1.14 16.87 2.05
CA ALA A 143 -1.35 16.39 3.42
C ALA A 143 -2.64 16.95 4.07
N GLY A 144 -2.92 18.24 3.85
CA GLY A 144 -4.13 18.90 4.36
C GLY A 144 -5.41 18.48 3.62
N SER A 145 -5.31 18.08 2.36
CA SER A 145 -6.45 17.66 1.54
C SER A 145 -6.76 16.17 1.68
N ASN A 146 -5.73 15.34 1.78
CA ASN A 146 -5.80 13.89 1.99
C ASN A 146 -6.03 13.54 3.47
N LEU A 147 -5.71 14.46 4.39
CA LEU A 147 -5.82 14.30 5.84
C LEU A 147 -4.96 13.17 6.41
N THR A 148 -3.69 13.15 6.02
CA THR A 148 -2.73 12.08 6.37
C THR A 148 -1.86 12.37 7.59
N LEU A 149 -1.93 13.59 8.12
CA LEU A 149 -1.31 13.97 9.38
C LEU A 149 -2.24 13.58 10.54
N TRP A 150 -1.76 12.73 11.44
CA TRP A 150 -2.36 12.45 12.73
C TRP A 150 -1.63 13.23 13.83
N SER A 151 -2.19 13.27 15.04
CA SER A 151 -1.72 14.13 16.15
C SER A 151 -0.26 13.94 16.55
N GLY A 152 0.30 12.74 16.38
CA GLY A 152 1.72 12.43 16.64
C GLY A 152 2.60 12.34 15.39
N ALA A 153 2.09 12.75 14.22
CA ALA A 153 2.88 12.79 12.99
C ALA A 153 3.95 13.89 13.08
N LYS A 154 5.21 13.54 12.82
CA LYS A 154 6.37 14.43 12.86
C LYS A 154 7.17 14.31 11.57
N GLY A 155 7.42 15.43 10.92
CA GLY A 155 8.21 15.49 9.69
C GLY A 155 9.66 15.02 9.90
N ILE A 156 10.15 14.17 8.99
CA ILE A 156 11.58 13.88 8.86
C ILE A 156 12.25 15.07 8.18
N THR A 157 13.31 15.57 8.79
CA THR A 157 14.11 16.69 8.29
C THR A 157 15.60 16.37 8.36
N ALA A 158 16.44 17.20 7.74
CA ALA A 158 17.89 17.07 7.87
C ALA A 158 18.39 17.29 9.30
N GLY A 159 17.67 18.06 10.12
CA GLY A 159 18.04 18.35 11.52
C GLY A 159 17.43 17.38 12.53
N ASP A 160 16.37 16.66 12.17
CA ASP A 160 15.71 15.65 12.99
C ASP A 160 15.16 14.53 12.11
N ALA A 161 15.84 13.39 12.15
CA ALA A 161 15.49 12.20 11.38
C ALA A 161 14.63 11.20 12.16
N ALA A 162 14.28 11.49 13.42
CA ALA A 162 13.46 10.60 14.27
C ALA A 162 11.95 10.76 14.01
N GLY A 163 11.55 11.58 13.03
CA GLY A 163 10.17 11.72 12.59
C GLY A 163 9.60 10.45 11.94
N ASN A 164 8.29 10.48 11.72
CA ASN A 164 7.49 9.38 11.15
C ASN A 164 6.63 9.85 9.96
N TYR A 165 6.97 11.01 9.37
CA TYR A 165 6.23 11.59 8.25
C TYR A 165 7.18 12.21 7.21
N VAL A 166 6.93 11.92 5.93
CA VAL A 166 7.70 12.42 4.79
C VAL A 166 6.85 13.39 3.97
N TYR A 167 7.37 14.60 3.78
CA TYR A 167 6.80 15.58 2.84
C TYR A 167 7.40 15.34 1.45
N TYR A 168 6.73 14.54 0.62
CA TYR A 168 7.28 14.12 -0.68
C TYR A 168 7.34 15.25 -1.73
N GLY A 169 6.56 16.32 -1.54
CA GLY A 169 6.26 17.31 -2.58
C GLY A 169 5.40 16.70 -3.70
N VAL A 170 5.15 17.45 -4.78
CA VAL A 170 4.34 16.98 -5.93
C VAL A 170 5.11 15.94 -6.75
N ARG A 171 5.20 14.72 -6.23
CA ARG A 171 6.08 13.64 -6.72
C ARG A 171 5.48 12.25 -6.48
N GLU A 172 4.29 12.00 -6.98
CA GLU A 172 3.52 10.76 -6.75
C GLU A 172 4.31 9.50 -7.11
N PHE A 173 4.98 9.50 -8.26
CA PHE A 173 5.76 8.33 -8.68
C PHE A 173 6.96 8.09 -7.76
N ALA A 174 7.71 9.15 -7.44
CA ALA A 174 8.86 9.04 -6.53
C ALA A 174 8.41 8.63 -5.12
N MET A 175 7.31 9.19 -4.62
CA MET A 175 6.68 8.78 -3.36
C MET A 175 6.42 7.28 -3.35
N ALA A 176 5.69 6.76 -4.34
CA ALA A 176 5.36 5.34 -4.39
C ALA A 176 6.59 4.43 -4.54
N ALA A 177 7.59 4.83 -5.32
CA ALA A 177 8.85 4.09 -5.46
C ALA A 177 9.70 4.12 -4.18
N VAL A 178 9.77 5.26 -3.49
CA VAL A 178 10.45 5.38 -2.19
C VAL A 178 9.76 4.53 -1.15
N MET A 179 8.42 4.52 -1.09
CA MET A 179 7.66 3.65 -0.20
C MET A 179 7.97 2.17 -0.44
N ASN A 180 8.14 1.75 -1.70
CA ASN A 180 8.60 0.39 -2.00
C ASN A 180 9.98 0.09 -1.43
N GLY A 181 10.93 1.04 -1.57
CA GLY A 181 12.26 0.91 -0.97
C GLY A 181 12.23 0.84 0.56
N VAL A 182 11.37 1.64 1.21
CA VAL A 182 11.17 1.61 2.66
C VAL A 182 10.61 0.26 3.11
N ALA A 183 9.61 -0.28 2.41
CA ALA A 183 9.05 -1.60 2.73
C ALA A 183 10.10 -2.71 2.57
N LEU A 184 10.88 -2.68 1.47
CA LEU A 184 11.95 -3.64 1.20
C LEU A 184 13.08 -3.59 2.23
N HIS A 185 13.39 -2.41 2.77
CA HIS A 185 14.38 -2.25 3.83
C HIS A 185 13.95 -2.93 5.14
N GLY A 186 12.64 -2.99 5.41
CA GLY A 186 12.09 -3.50 6.66
C GLY A 186 12.16 -2.50 7.82
N GLY A 187 11.40 -2.79 8.88
CA GLY A 187 11.30 -1.94 10.07
C GLY A 187 10.19 -0.88 10.03
N PHE A 188 9.53 -0.68 8.89
CA PHE A 188 8.49 0.32 8.69
C PHE A 188 7.29 -0.20 7.88
N ILE A 189 6.14 0.44 8.09
CA ILE A 189 4.91 0.27 7.31
C ILE A 189 4.64 1.61 6.62
N PRO A 190 5.05 1.77 5.35
CA PRO A 190 4.90 3.04 4.66
C PRO A 190 3.45 3.28 4.22
N TYR A 191 2.94 4.47 4.51
CA TYR A 191 1.70 4.97 3.89
C TYR A 191 1.94 6.31 3.20
N GLY A 192 1.29 6.52 2.06
CA GLY A 192 1.50 7.70 1.22
C GLY A 192 0.24 8.06 0.46
N ALA A 193 0.04 9.36 0.25
CA ALA A 193 -1.22 9.88 -0.22
C ALA A 193 -1.13 10.87 -1.36
N THR A 194 -2.14 10.82 -2.23
CA THR A 194 -2.47 11.83 -3.24
C THR A 194 -3.96 11.73 -3.59
N PHE A 195 -4.45 12.50 -4.56
CA PHE A 195 -5.79 12.29 -5.11
C PHE A 195 -5.83 11.03 -5.98
N LEU A 196 -6.98 10.34 -6.01
CA LEU A 196 -7.10 9.08 -6.75
C LEU A 196 -6.76 9.25 -8.22
N ILE A 197 -7.12 10.37 -8.85
CA ILE A 197 -6.79 10.64 -10.25
C ILE A 197 -5.28 10.62 -10.53
N PHE A 198 -4.46 11.07 -9.56
CA PHE A 198 -3.01 11.11 -9.69
C PHE A 198 -2.33 9.77 -9.37
N MET A 199 -3.09 8.73 -9.03
CA MET A 199 -2.56 7.36 -9.04
C MET A 199 -1.95 7.01 -10.40
N GLU A 200 -2.46 7.61 -11.48
CA GLU A 200 -1.96 7.44 -12.86
C GLU A 200 -0.46 7.78 -12.95
N TYR A 201 -0.01 8.83 -12.25
CA TYR A 201 1.40 9.22 -12.19
C TYR A 201 2.26 8.17 -11.49
N ALA A 202 1.71 7.46 -10.50
CA ALA A 202 2.42 6.47 -9.69
C ALA A 202 2.17 5.01 -10.12
N ARG A 203 1.38 4.79 -11.17
CA ARG A 203 0.75 3.49 -11.49
C ARG A 203 1.74 2.33 -11.58
N ASN A 204 2.90 2.56 -12.19
CA ASN A 204 3.92 1.51 -12.29
C ASN A 204 4.57 1.19 -10.94
N ALA A 205 4.84 2.19 -10.08
CA ALA A 205 5.34 1.92 -8.73
C ALA A 205 4.34 1.15 -7.87
N VAL A 206 3.03 1.48 -7.97
CA VAL A 206 1.96 0.72 -7.29
C VAL A 206 1.93 -0.73 -7.77
N ARG A 207 2.06 -0.95 -9.09
CA ARG A 207 2.19 -2.30 -9.67
C ARG A 207 3.42 -3.03 -9.13
N MET A 208 4.56 -2.33 -8.97
CA MET A 208 5.78 -2.93 -8.43
C MET A 208 5.61 -3.37 -6.97
N SER A 209 4.90 -2.62 -6.14
CA SER A 209 4.59 -3.05 -4.77
C SER A 209 3.83 -4.37 -4.76
N ALA A 210 2.84 -4.49 -5.67
CA ALA A 210 2.03 -5.70 -5.82
C ALA A 210 2.86 -6.88 -6.32
N LEU A 211 3.70 -6.67 -7.33
CA LEU A 211 4.60 -7.68 -7.88
C LEU A 211 5.61 -8.20 -6.84
N MET A 212 6.16 -7.29 -6.03
CA MET A 212 7.15 -7.61 -5.00
C MET A 212 6.54 -8.12 -3.69
N GLY A 213 5.21 -8.17 -3.59
CA GLY A 213 4.51 -8.59 -2.36
C GLY A 213 4.78 -7.68 -1.16
N GLN A 214 5.04 -6.39 -1.38
CA GLN A 214 5.41 -5.46 -0.32
C GLN A 214 4.21 -4.80 0.35
N ARG A 215 4.19 -4.79 1.70
CA ARG A 215 3.18 -4.09 2.50
C ARG A 215 3.34 -2.57 2.37
N VAL A 216 2.57 -1.99 1.44
CA VAL A 216 2.57 -0.56 1.13
C VAL A 216 1.14 -0.03 1.10
N LEU A 217 0.86 1.05 1.83
CA LEU A 217 -0.49 1.55 2.05
C LEU A 217 -0.71 2.85 1.26
N TYR A 218 -1.46 2.78 0.17
CA TYR A 218 -1.79 3.92 -0.66
C TYR A 218 -3.10 4.55 -0.22
N VAL A 219 -3.06 5.82 0.20
CA VAL A 219 -4.24 6.60 0.60
C VAL A 219 -4.63 7.51 -0.55
N PHE A 220 -5.63 7.09 -1.33
CA PHE A 220 -6.15 7.86 -2.44
C PHE A 220 -7.47 8.53 -2.05
N THR A 221 -7.55 9.85 -2.13
CA THR A 221 -8.76 10.59 -1.77
C THR A 221 -9.39 11.27 -2.98
N HIS A 222 -10.56 11.90 -2.82
CA HIS A 222 -11.28 12.58 -3.91
C HIS A 222 -11.59 11.58 -5.03
N ASP A 223 -12.30 10.52 -4.66
CA ASP A 223 -12.44 9.27 -5.40
C ASP A 223 -13.37 9.30 -6.63
N SER A 224 -14.10 10.40 -6.85
CA SER A 224 -15.20 10.43 -7.81
C SER A 224 -15.54 11.86 -8.27
N ILE A 225 -16.54 11.97 -9.15
CA ILE A 225 -17.21 13.23 -9.50
C ILE A 225 -17.72 14.00 -8.27
N GLY A 226 -17.90 13.34 -7.12
CA GLY A 226 -18.29 13.96 -5.85
C GLY A 226 -17.28 15.00 -5.33
N LEU A 227 -16.08 15.10 -5.92
CA LEU A 227 -15.16 16.18 -5.59
C LEU A 227 -15.66 17.56 -6.06
N GLY A 228 -16.50 17.64 -7.09
CA GLY A 228 -17.10 18.90 -7.55
C GLY A 228 -16.23 19.71 -8.52
N GLU A 229 -15.94 20.96 -8.15
CA GLU A 229 -15.60 22.06 -9.05
C GLU A 229 -14.24 21.97 -9.75
N ASP A 230 -13.30 21.14 -9.26
CA ASP A 230 -12.00 20.96 -9.92
C ASP A 230 -12.12 20.27 -11.30
N GLY A 231 -13.28 19.66 -11.57
CA GLY A 231 -13.68 19.25 -12.92
C GLY A 231 -13.02 17.96 -13.42
N PRO A 232 -13.17 17.66 -14.72
CA PRO A 232 -12.90 16.32 -15.28
C PRO A 232 -11.43 15.90 -15.21
N THR A 233 -10.50 16.84 -15.09
CA THR A 233 -9.06 16.52 -14.92
C THR A 233 -8.73 15.99 -13.54
N HIS A 234 -9.63 16.18 -12.56
CA HIS A 234 -9.45 15.74 -11.19
C HIS A 234 -10.39 14.62 -10.78
N GLN A 235 -11.48 14.42 -11.53
CA GLN A 235 -12.56 13.49 -11.21
C GLN A 235 -12.22 12.08 -11.71
N PRO A 236 -11.91 11.12 -10.81
CA PRO A 236 -11.66 9.75 -11.21
C PRO A 236 -12.91 9.09 -11.77
N VAL A 237 -12.73 8.25 -12.79
CA VAL A 237 -13.79 7.45 -13.42
C VAL A 237 -13.35 5.99 -13.54
N GLU A 238 -12.20 5.74 -14.16
CA GLU A 238 -11.69 4.41 -14.49
C GLU A 238 -10.60 3.89 -13.54
N GLN A 239 -10.09 4.75 -12.65
CA GLN A 239 -8.94 4.43 -11.78
C GLN A 239 -9.24 3.28 -10.82
N LEU A 240 -10.48 3.14 -10.33
CA LEU A 240 -10.88 1.99 -9.52
C LEU A 240 -10.78 0.68 -10.28
N THR A 241 -11.20 0.66 -11.56
CA THR A 241 -11.07 -0.52 -12.41
C THR A 241 -9.60 -0.88 -12.62
N ALA A 242 -8.74 0.11 -12.85
CA ALA A 242 -7.31 -0.09 -12.98
C ALA A 242 -6.68 -0.70 -11.71
N LEU A 243 -7.04 -0.22 -10.52
CA LEU A 243 -6.58 -0.78 -9.25
C LEU A 243 -7.07 -2.21 -9.06
N ARG A 244 -8.38 -2.45 -9.21
CA ARG A 244 -9.00 -3.79 -9.04
C ARG A 244 -8.47 -4.83 -10.03
N ALA A 245 -8.10 -4.40 -11.25
CA ALA A 245 -7.53 -5.27 -12.26
C ALA A 245 -6.04 -5.60 -12.04
N THR A 246 -5.37 -4.95 -11.08
CA THR A 246 -3.96 -5.20 -10.78
C THR A 246 -3.83 -6.43 -9.87
N PRO A 247 -3.15 -7.51 -10.32
CA PRO A 247 -2.95 -8.69 -9.48
C PRO A 247 -2.23 -8.36 -8.17
N ASN A 248 -2.61 -9.03 -7.10
CA ASN A 248 -2.03 -8.86 -5.75
C ASN A 248 -2.16 -7.45 -5.14
N LEU A 249 -3.11 -6.63 -5.60
CA LEU A 249 -3.43 -5.33 -5.01
C LEU A 249 -4.82 -5.39 -4.36
N HIS A 250 -4.90 -5.20 -3.03
CA HIS A 250 -6.20 -5.03 -2.38
C HIS A 250 -6.67 -3.61 -2.58
N THR A 251 -7.88 -3.44 -3.12
CA THR A 251 -8.52 -2.12 -3.26
C THR A 251 -9.70 -2.08 -2.30
N TRP A 252 -9.80 -1.02 -1.52
CA TRP A 252 -10.89 -0.77 -0.59
C TRP A 252 -11.52 0.58 -0.89
N ARG A 253 -12.82 0.59 -1.19
CA ARG A 253 -13.64 1.81 -1.31
C ARG A 253 -14.77 1.82 -0.27
N PRO A 254 -14.49 2.22 0.98
CA PRO A 254 -15.42 2.13 2.10
C PRO A 254 -16.60 3.09 1.99
N CYS A 255 -17.78 2.64 2.43
CA CYS A 255 -19.00 3.44 2.39
C CYS A 255 -19.20 4.40 3.57
N ASP A 256 -18.51 4.18 4.70
CA ASP A 256 -18.64 5.01 5.89
C ASP A 256 -17.39 4.96 6.78
N ALA A 257 -17.49 5.49 8.00
CA ALA A 257 -16.40 5.51 8.96
C ALA A 257 -15.99 4.11 9.47
N VAL A 258 -16.94 3.18 9.58
CA VAL A 258 -16.67 1.83 10.09
C VAL A 258 -15.92 1.02 9.04
N GLU A 259 -16.38 1.03 7.78
CA GLU A 259 -15.65 0.38 6.69
C GLU A 259 -14.27 1.01 6.47
N SER A 260 -14.12 2.32 6.71
CA SER A 260 -12.82 3.00 6.64
C SER A 260 -11.84 2.46 7.70
N ALA A 261 -12.30 2.24 8.94
CA ALA A 261 -11.50 1.66 10.00
C ALA A 261 -11.12 0.20 9.70
N ILE A 262 -12.07 -0.60 9.20
CA ILE A 262 -11.83 -1.98 8.77
C ILE A 262 -10.81 -2.03 7.62
N ALA A 263 -10.94 -1.16 6.61
CA ALA A 263 -10.03 -1.11 5.47
C ALA A 263 -8.58 -0.82 5.91
N TRP A 264 -8.38 0.12 6.84
CA TRP A 264 -7.07 0.39 7.44
C TRP A 264 -6.53 -0.81 8.23
N LYS A 265 -7.36 -1.46 9.06
CA LYS A 265 -6.97 -2.69 9.79
C LYS A 265 -6.50 -3.77 8.82
N GLN A 266 -7.27 -4.02 7.75
CA GLN A 266 -6.92 -5.01 6.73
C GLN A 266 -5.64 -4.64 5.96
N ALA A 267 -5.46 -3.36 5.63
CA ALA A 267 -4.26 -2.88 4.95
C ALA A 267 -2.99 -3.06 5.78
N VAL A 268 -3.04 -2.74 7.09
CA VAL A 268 -1.90 -2.90 8.01
C VAL A 268 -1.55 -4.38 8.22
N LYS A 269 -2.55 -5.26 8.27
CA LYS A 269 -2.34 -6.72 8.40
C LYS A 269 -1.87 -7.41 7.12
N ARG A 270 -1.88 -6.71 5.98
CA ARG A 270 -1.52 -7.30 4.69
C ARG A 270 -0.01 -7.39 4.52
N GLU A 271 0.60 -8.47 4.99
CA GLU A 271 2.05 -8.67 4.91
C GLU A 271 2.55 -8.99 3.49
N SER A 272 1.72 -9.62 2.65
CA SER A 272 2.10 -10.12 1.33
C SER A 272 1.69 -9.23 0.15
N GLY A 273 1.55 -7.92 0.38
CA GLY A 273 1.42 -6.92 -0.69
C GLY A 273 0.74 -5.61 -0.29
N PRO A 274 0.51 -4.71 -1.26
CA PRO A 274 -0.02 -3.37 -1.04
C PRO A 274 -1.55 -3.33 -0.87
N ALA A 275 -2.04 -2.24 -0.29
CA ALA A 275 -3.45 -1.89 -0.27
C ALA A 275 -3.66 -0.46 -0.82
N ALA A 276 -4.68 -0.28 -1.65
CA ALA A 276 -5.18 1.01 -2.08
C ALA A 276 -6.48 1.32 -1.32
N LEU A 277 -6.43 2.35 -0.47
CA LEU A 277 -7.54 2.85 0.32
C LEU A 277 -8.12 4.08 -0.37
N VAL A 278 -9.35 3.98 -0.85
CA VAL A 278 -9.99 4.97 -1.73
C VAL A 278 -11.11 5.71 -1.02
N PHE A 279 -10.94 7.01 -0.81
CA PHE A 279 -11.76 7.80 0.09
C PHE A 279 -12.44 9.01 -0.58
N SER A 280 -13.66 9.31 -0.15
CA SER A 280 -14.49 10.41 -0.63
C SER A 280 -14.00 11.77 -0.14
N ARG A 281 -14.33 12.83 -0.89
CA ARG A 281 -14.18 14.22 -0.44
C ARG A 281 -15.35 14.63 0.46
N GLN A 282 -16.55 14.24 0.04
CA GLN A 282 -17.87 14.57 0.59
C GLN A 282 -18.25 13.66 1.76
N THR A 283 -19.13 14.18 2.63
CA THR A 283 -19.70 13.46 3.76
C THR A 283 -20.50 12.25 3.33
N LEU A 284 -20.27 11.11 3.99
CA LEU A 284 -21.03 9.88 3.80
C LEU A 284 -21.85 9.58 5.06
N PRO A 285 -23.11 9.15 4.91
CA PRO A 285 -23.92 8.75 6.06
C PRO A 285 -23.46 7.40 6.62
N SER A 286 -23.55 7.20 7.93
CA SER A 286 -23.25 5.90 8.54
C SER A 286 -24.20 4.79 8.05
N GLN A 287 -23.65 3.63 7.66
CA GLN A 287 -24.37 2.48 7.12
C GLN A 287 -24.20 1.23 8.01
N VAL A 288 -22.97 0.95 8.43
CA VAL A 288 -22.61 -0.23 9.25
C VAL A 288 -23.08 -0.01 10.68
N ALA A 289 -24.00 -0.84 11.15
CA ALA A 289 -24.74 -0.58 12.38
C ALA A 289 -24.78 -1.74 13.38
N ASN A 290 -24.28 -2.93 13.02
CA ASN A 290 -24.35 -4.11 13.87
C ASN A 290 -23.16 -5.07 13.60
N ALA A 291 -23.02 -6.08 14.46
CA ALA A 291 -21.93 -7.05 14.39
C ALA A 291 -21.91 -7.89 13.11
N GLU A 292 -23.08 -8.18 12.52
CA GLU A 292 -23.18 -8.91 11.26
C GLU A 292 -22.61 -8.09 10.09
N HIS A 293 -22.94 -6.80 10.03
CA HIS A 293 -22.38 -5.88 9.04
C HIS A 293 -20.86 -5.75 9.21
N VAL A 294 -20.36 -5.63 10.44
CA VAL A 294 -18.91 -5.56 10.73
C VAL A 294 -18.21 -6.83 10.26
N ALA A 295 -18.71 -8.01 10.63
CA ALA A 295 -18.15 -9.28 10.19
C ALA A 295 -18.23 -9.44 8.65
N GLY A 296 -19.30 -8.93 8.05
CA GLY A 296 -19.47 -8.85 6.60
C GLY A 296 -18.41 -7.98 5.92
N ALA A 297 -18.19 -6.76 6.41
CA ALA A 297 -17.23 -5.81 5.87
C ALA A 297 -15.78 -6.35 5.89
N HIS A 298 -15.41 -7.15 6.90
CA HIS A 298 -14.12 -7.86 6.92
C HIS A 298 -13.90 -8.83 5.75
N ARG A 299 -14.99 -9.32 5.13
CA ARG A 299 -14.94 -10.22 3.97
C ARG A 299 -14.96 -9.48 2.62
N GLY A 300 -14.99 -8.14 2.65
CA GLY A 300 -15.11 -7.28 1.48
C GLY A 300 -16.57 -7.09 1.03
N GLY A 301 -17.27 -8.14 0.60
CA GLY A 301 -18.67 -8.05 0.20
C GLY A 301 -19.65 -8.68 1.20
N TYR A 302 -20.78 -8.00 1.47
CA TYR A 302 -21.80 -8.48 2.41
C TYR A 302 -23.19 -7.89 2.13
N VAL A 303 -24.21 -8.53 2.71
CA VAL A 303 -25.59 -8.02 2.68
C VAL A 303 -25.71 -6.92 3.73
N LEU A 304 -26.01 -5.70 3.29
CA LEU A 304 -26.22 -4.56 4.18
C LEU A 304 -27.71 -4.37 4.52
N VAL A 305 -28.58 -4.73 3.57
CA VAL A 305 -30.04 -4.72 3.74
C VAL A 305 -30.58 -6.01 3.14
N SER A 306 -31.20 -6.83 4.00
CA SER A 306 -31.84 -8.09 3.61
C SER A 306 -33.26 -7.88 3.08
N GLU A 307 -33.65 -8.75 2.16
CA GLU A 307 -34.96 -8.85 1.58
C GLU A 307 -36.02 -9.18 2.65
N GLN A 308 -37.24 -8.68 2.45
CA GLN A 308 -38.37 -8.93 3.34
C GLN A 308 -39.36 -9.96 2.75
N GLY A 309 -38.98 -10.65 1.67
CA GLY A 309 -39.85 -11.51 0.87
C GLY A 309 -39.09 -12.23 -0.25
N SER A 310 -39.76 -12.56 -1.36
CA SER A 310 -39.07 -13.15 -2.52
C SER A 310 -38.08 -12.17 -3.13
N LEU A 311 -36.87 -12.65 -3.44
CA LEU A 311 -35.80 -11.86 -4.02
C LEU A 311 -36.05 -11.59 -5.52
N ASP A 312 -36.28 -10.32 -5.87
CA ASP A 312 -36.50 -9.90 -7.26
C ASP A 312 -35.23 -9.35 -7.93
N ALA A 313 -34.36 -8.68 -7.16
CA ALA A 313 -33.10 -8.12 -7.65
C ALA A 313 -32.08 -7.87 -6.53
N ILE A 314 -30.80 -7.84 -6.93
CA ILE A 314 -29.66 -7.53 -6.06
C ILE A 314 -29.03 -6.22 -6.56
N LEU A 315 -28.97 -5.21 -5.69
CA LEU A 315 -28.20 -3.99 -5.94
C LEU A 315 -26.78 -4.16 -5.41
N ILE A 316 -25.77 -3.85 -6.23
CA ILE A 316 -24.36 -3.90 -5.82
C ILE A 316 -23.79 -2.48 -5.88
N ALA A 317 -23.37 -1.97 -4.72
CA ALA A 317 -22.78 -0.64 -4.59
C ALA A 317 -21.51 -0.67 -3.73
N THR A 318 -20.68 0.36 -3.89
CA THR A 318 -19.44 0.57 -3.11
C THR A 318 -19.32 2.05 -2.77
N GLY A 319 -18.56 2.39 -1.73
CA GLY A 319 -18.26 3.79 -1.40
C GLY A 319 -19.49 4.68 -1.22
N SER A 320 -19.43 5.88 -1.80
CA SER A 320 -20.48 6.89 -1.68
C SER A 320 -21.84 6.52 -2.27
N GLU A 321 -21.90 5.48 -3.11
CA GLU A 321 -23.16 5.05 -3.73
C GLU A 321 -23.97 4.13 -2.81
N VAL A 322 -23.40 3.71 -1.67
CA VAL A 322 -24.11 2.94 -0.64
C VAL A 322 -24.86 3.92 0.26
N VAL A 323 -26.15 4.11 -0.03
CA VAL A 323 -27.03 5.01 0.73
C VAL A 323 -28.30 4.28 1.17
N ALA A 324 -28.19 3.44 2.20
CA ALA A 324 -29.34 2.76 2.80
C ALA A 324 -30.02 3.64 3.88
N ARG A 325 -29.26 4.44 4.64
CA ARG A 325 -29.76 5.20 5.81
C ARG A 325 -30.08 6.68 5.63
N GLY A 326 -30.00 7.25 4.42
CA GLY A 326 -30.29 8.67 4.20
C GLY A 326 -30.95 8.95 2.86
N ARG A 327 -32.15 9.53 2.88
CA ARG A 327 -32.98 9.95 1.72
C ARG A 327 -33.73 8.84 0.98
N GLY A 328 -34.45 7.96 1.68
CA GLY A 328 -35.51 7.14 1.07
C GLY A 328 -35.11 6.29 -0.15
N GLY A 329 -33.82 6.12 -0.44
CA GLY A 329 -33.35 5.68 -1.76
C GLY A 329 -33.59 4.19 -2.04
N CYS A 330 -33.39 3.32 -1.05
CA CYS A 330 -33.74 1.90 -1.21
C CYS A 330 -35.21 1.60 -0.85
N ALA A 331 -35.86 2.42 -0.02
CA ALA A 331 -37.28 2.24 0.28
C ALA A 331 -38.23 2.83 -0.79
N ALA A 332 -37.77 3.78 -1.63
CA ALA A 332 -38.63 4.51 -2.58
C ALA A 332 -38.41 4.19 -4.07
N ILE A 333 -37.42 3.37 -4.44
CA ILE A 333 -37.32 2.86 -5.83
C ILE A 333 -38.27 1.67 -6.05
N GLY A 334 -38.79 1.07 -4.97
CA GLY A 334 -40.01 0.28 -5.02
C GLY A 334 -41.22 1.19 -5.21
N ARG A 335 -41.66 1.39 -6.46
CA ARG A 335 -43.09 1.66 -6.71
C ARG A 335 -43.88 0.68 -5.84
N ARG A 336 -44.79 1.16 -4.98
CA ARG A 336 -45.78 0.31 -4.28
C ARG A 336 -46.33 -0.73 -5.28
N PRO A 337 -45.91 -2.01 -5.22
CA PRO A 337 -46.61 -3.03 -5.96
C PRO A 337 -47.82 -3.41 -5.11
N ARG A 338 -48.87 -3.87 -5.75
CA ARG A 338 -50.02 -4.48 -5.06
C ARG A 338 -49.68 -5.85 -4.42
N HIS A 339 -48.39 -6.16 -4.23
CA HIS A 339 -47.85 -7.41 -3.67
C HIS A 339 -46.54 -7.15 -2.90
N PRO A 340 -46.20 -7.98 -1.90
CA PRO A 340 -44.98 -7.82 -1.11
C PRO A 340 -43.76 -8.27 -1.91
N SER A 341 -43.09 -7.34 -2.60
CA SER A 341 -41.82 -7.59 -3.32
C SER A 341 -40.64 -7.06 -2.50
N GLY A 342 -39.59 -7.88 -2.31
CA GLY A 342 -38.37 -7.52 -1.58
C GLY A 342 -37.21 -7.20 -2.53
N LEU A 343 -36.41 -6.19 -2.19
CA LEU A 343 -35.17 -5.81 -2.87
C LEU A 343 -33.99 -6.01 -1.91
N ASP A 344 -32.90 -6.62 -2.39
CA ASP A 344 -31.62 -6.68 -1.66
C ASP A 344 -30.69 -5.54 -2.07
N ALA A 345 -30.01 -4.97 -1.07
CA ALA A 345 -28.81 -4.19 -1.28
C ALA A 345 -27.59 -4.98 -0.78
N LEU A 346 -26.87 -5.58 -1.72
CA LEU A 346 -25.55 -6.14 -1.48
C LEU A 346 -24.52 -5.00 -1.51
N CYS A 347 -23.94 -4.67 -0.37
CA CYS A 347 -22.79 -3.78 -0.33
C CYS A 347 -21.56 -4.62 -0.73
N ARG A 348 -20.90 -4.31 -1.84
CA ARG A 348 -19.58 -4.86 -2.13
C ARG A 348 -18.52 -3.81 -1.81
N GLY A 349 -17.89 -3.94 -0.66
CA GLY A 349 -16.56 -3.41 -0.42
C GLY A 349 -15.53 -4.23 -1.18
N LEU A 350 -15.22 -3.83 -2.41
CA LEU A 350 -13.90 -4.04 -3.00
C LEU A 350 -13.42 -2.67 -3.44
#